data_AF-A0A3N5TNE3-F1
#
_entry.id   AF-A0A3N5TNE3-F1
#
_cell.length_a   1.000
_cell.length_b   1.000
_cell.length_c   1.000
_cell.angle_alpha   90.00
_cell.angle_beta   90.00
_cell.angle_gamma   90.00
#
_symmetry.space_group_name_H-M   'P 1'
#
loop_
_entity.id
_entity.type
_entity.pdbx_description
1 polymer ?
#
loop_
_entity_poly.entity_id
_entity_poly.type
_entity_poly.pdbx_seq_one_letter_code
_entity_poly.pdbx_strand_id
1 'polypeptide(L)'
;MKIVATALILLSVVAQAAEVRLAWDPNSEPDLAGYKVYVGDASRAYTRTDNVGNVTMYTVVGLAHGKNYFFAATAYDTSSNESGFSNEVSGAAWHVTPERVAEMELR
;
A
#
# COMPACT_ATOMS: atom_id res chain seq x y z
N MET A 1 42.10 34.60 -2.67
CA MET A 1 41.02 33.67 -3.05
C MET A 1 40.48 33.04 -1.77
N LYS A 2 39.30 33.45 -1.29
CA LYS A 2 38.68 32.88 -0.07
C LYS A 2 37.73 31.77 -0.51
N ILE A 3 38.07 30.52 -0.19
CA ILE A 3 37.20 29.38 -0.41
C ILE A 3 36.12 29.45 0.68
N VAL A 4 34.87 29.67 0.29
CA VAL A 4 33.72 29.55 1.21
C VAL A 4 33.25 28.10 1.09
N ALA A 5 33.46 27.30 2.13
CA ALA A 5 32.97 25.93 2.20
C ALA A 5 31.47 25.96 2.50
N THR A 6 30.64 25.60 1.52
CA THR A 6 29.20 25.43 1.71
C THR A 6 28.96 24.16 2.51
N ALA A 7 28.49 24.28 3.76
CA ALA A 7 28.10 23.13 4.56
C ALA A 7 26.79 22.54 4.02
N LEU A 8 26.82 21.30 3.55
CA LEU A 8 25.63 20.52 3.20
C LEU A 8 25.00 20.02 4.51
N ILE A 9 23.95 20.69 4.97
CA ILE A 9 23.17 20.24 6.13
C ILE A 9 22.24 19.12 5.65
N LEU A 10 22.55 17.88 6.03
CA LEU A 10 21.65 16.74 5.84
C LEU A 10 20.66 16.71 7.00
N LEU A 11 19.43 17.19 6.77
CA LEU A 11 18.30 16.99 7.69
C LEU A 11 17.78 15.57 7.50
N SER A 12 18.03 14.70 8.48
CA SER A 12 17.37 13.39 8.53
C SER A 12 15.90 13.58 8.91
N VAL A 13 15.00 13.42 7.95
CA VAL A 13 13.55 13.33 8.23
C VAL A 13 13.26 11.94 8.73
N VAL A 14 12.79 11.81 9.97
CA VAL A 14 12.26 10.55 10.49
C VAL A 14 10.87 10.36 9.89
N ALA A 15 10.77 9.63 8.78
CA ALA A 15 9.49 9.19 8.25
C ALA A 15 8.98 8.01 9.08
N GLN A 16 7.87 8.20 9.79
CA GLN A 16 7.15 7.11 10.44
C GLN A 16 6.44 6.29 9.36
N ALA A 17 7.05 5.18 8.94
CA ALA A 17 6.47 4.27 7.95
C ALA A 17 5.40 3.40 8.61
N ALA A 18 4.14 3.67 8.30
CA ALA A 18 3.00 2.86 8.69
C ALA A 18 2.70 1.79 7.63
N GLU A 19 1.88 0.81 8.03
CA GLU A 19 1.49 -0.30 7.15
C GLU A 19 -0.01 -0.59 7.21
N VAL A 20 -0.55 -1.15 6.13
CA VAL A 20 -1.92 -1.64 6.04
C VAL A 20 -1.89 -3.03 5.42
N ARG A 21 -2.54 -4.00 6.10
CA ARG A 21 -2.70 -5.37 5.60
C ARG A 21 -4.00 -5.48 4.82
N LEU A 22 -3.89 -5.93 3.57
CA LEU A 22 -5.01 -6.19 2.68
C LEU A 22 -5.15 -7.69 2.48
N ALA A 23 -6.39 -8.16 2.36
CA ALA A 23 -6.72 -9.54 2.01
C ALA A 23 -7.95 -9.55 1.10
N TRP A 24 -8.03 -10.52 0.18
CA TRP A 24 -9.12 -10.66 -0.77
C TRP A 24 -9.38 -12.13 -1.11
N ASP A 25 -10.58 -12.41 -1.61
CA ASP A 25 -10.94 -13.74 -2.10
C ASP A 25 -10.21 -14.05 -3.41
N PRO A 26 -9.73 -15.28 -3.61
CA PRO A 26 -9.02 -15.66 -4.83
C PRO A 26 -9.96 -15.72 -6.05
N ASN A 27 -9.46 -15.24 -7.18
CA ASN A 27 -9.95 -15.55 -8.51
C ASN A 27 -9.71 -17.03 -8.87
N SER A 28 -10.56 -17.59 -9.75
CA SER A 28 -10.58 -19.04 -10.09
C SER A 28 -10.30 -19.33 -11.57
N GLU A 29 -10.05 -18.28 -12.34
CA GLU A 29 -9.75 -18.33 -13.75
C GLU A 29 -8.44 -19.11 -13.99
N PRO A 30 -8.42 -20.05 -14.96
CA PRO A 30 -7.28 -20.95 -15.17
C PRO A 30 -6.01 -20.24 -15.67
N ASP A 31 -6.15 -19.05 -16.23
CA ASP A 31 -5.09 -18.21 -16.78
C ASP A 31 -4.67 -17.07 -15.85
N LEU A 32 -5.17 -17.04 -14.61
CA LEU A 32 -4.77 -16.06 -13.59
C LEU A 32 -3.26 -16.12 -13.33
N ALA A 33 -2.56 -15.01 -13.57
CA ALA A 33 -1.13 -14.89 -13.30
C ALA A 33 -0.82 -14.16 -11.98
N GLY A 34 -1.70 -13.27 -11.52
CA GLY A 34 -1.54 -12.61 -10.23
C GLY A 34 -2.38 -11.35 -10.08
N TYR A 35 -1.98 -10.51 -9.12
CA TYR A 35 -2.69 -9.29 -8.76
C TYR A 35 -1.76 -8.07 -8.73
N LYS A 36 -2.34 -6.90 -8.97
CA LYS A 36 -1.73 -5.60 -8.67
C LYS A 36 -2.54 -4.89 -7.61
N VAL A 37 -1.87 -4.28 -6.65
CA VAL A 37 -2.46 -3.46 -5.60
C VAL A 37 -2.21 -1.99 -5.92
N TYR A 38 -3.26 -1.20 -5.91
CA TYR A 38 -3.25 0.23 -6.18
C TYR A 38 -3.48 0.99 -4.89
N VAL A 39 -2.73 2.06 -4.69
CA VAL A 39 -2.72 2.86 -3.47
C VAL A 39 -2.84 4.34 -3.82
N GLY A 40 -3.73 5.06 -3.14
CA GLY A 40 -3.96 6.49 -3.34
C GLY A 40 -4.30 7.21 -2.05
N ASP A 41 -4.09 8.53 -2.02
CA ASP A 41 -4.52 9.41 -0.92
C ASP A 41 -5.93 9.99 -1.13
N ALA A 42 -6.53 9.75 -2.29
CA ALA A 42 -7.91 10.10 -2.63
C ALA A 42 -8.63 8.93 -3.30
N SER A 43 -9.95 8.85 -3.09
CA SER A 43 -10.79 7.81 -3.67
C SER A 43 -10.67 7.78 -5.19
N ARG A 44 -10.40 6.60 -5.73
CA ARG A 44 -10.17 6.29 -7.15
C ARG A 44 -9.03 7.08 -7.80
N ALA A 45 -8.15 7.68 -7.00
CA ALA A 45 -6.97 8.41 -7.46
C ALA A 45 -5.72 7.73 -6.90
N TYR A 46 -5.28 6.68 -7.58
CA TYR A 46 -4.13 5.88 -7.16
C TYR A 46 -2.82 6.45 -7.74
N THR A 47 -1.83 6.65 -6.88
CA THR A 47 -0.51 7.21 -7.23
C THR A 47 0.61 6.18 -7.14
N ARG A 48 0.33 5.01 -6.58
CA ARG A 48 1.25 3.88 -6.45
C ARG A 48 0.58 2.58 -6.87
N THR A 49 1.34 1.74 -7.55
CA THR A 49 0.94 0.38 -7.92
C THR A 49 2.04 -0.60 -7.53
N ASP A 50 1.66 -1.63 -6.79
CA ASP A 50 2.52 -2.73 -6.39
C ASP A 50 2.07 -3.99 -7.14
N ASN A 51 2.96 -4.62 -7.91
CA ASN A 51 2.70 -5.96 -8.44
C ASN A 51 3.02 -6.99 -7.35
N VAL A 52 2.01 -7.72 -6.89
CA VAL A 52 2.12 -8.61 -5.73
C VAL A 52 2.13 -10.09 -6.13
N GLY A 53 1.99 -10.41 -7.42
CA GLY A 53 1.93 -11.77 -7.92
C GLY A 53 0.65 -12.50 -7.49
N ASN A 54 0.65 -13.83 -7.56
CA ASN A 54 -0.50 -14.66 -7.20
C ASN A 54 -0.56 -14.92 -5.68
N VAL A 55 -0.97 -13.89 -4.94
CA VAL A 55 -1.22 -13.93 -3.50
C VAL A 55 -2.63 -13.42 -3.21
N THR A 56 -3.19 -13.79 -2.05
CA THR A 56 -4.50 -13.30 -1.56
C THR A 56 -4.38 -12.37 -0.36
N MET A 57 -3.14 -12.06 0.05
CA MET A 57 -2.83 -11.13 1.13
C MET A 57 -1.58 -10.32 0.79
N TYR A 58 -1.58 -9.06 1.18
CA TYR A 58 -0.45 -8.16 0.97
C TYR A 58 -0.37 -7.08 2.04
N THR A 59 0.84 -6.75 2.48
CA THR A 59 1.09 -5.67 3.44
C THR A 59 1.65 -4.47 2.70
N VAL A 60 0.85 -3.41 2.60
CA VAL A 60 1.30 -2.14 2.02
C VAL A 60 2.13 -1.41 3.07
N VAL A 61 3.42 -1.26 2.81
CA VAL A 61 4.38 -0.55 3.69
C VAL A 61 4.74 0.82 3.14
N GLY A 62 5.42 1.65 3.95
CA GLY A 62 5.91 2.96 3.52
C GLY A 62 4.82 4.03 3.43
N LEU A 63 3.71 3.83 4.15
CA LEU A 63 2.62 4.79 4.24
C LEU A 63 2.96 5.86 5.27
N ALA A 64 2.47 7.09 5.07
CA ALA A 64 2.61 8.14 6.05
C ALA A 64 1.67 7.86 7.23
N HIS A 65 2.24 7.82 8.45
CA HIS A 65 1.48 7.61 9.67
C HIS A 65 0.32 8.61 9.83
N GLY A 66 -0.85 8.12 10.23
CA GLY A 66 -2.05 8.91 10.52
C GLY A 66 -2.77 9.44 9.27
N LYS A 67 -2.33 9.07 8.06
CA LYS A 67 -3.05 9.41 6.82
C LYS A 67 -4.03 8.30 6.43
N ASN A 68 -5.17 8.72 5.89
CA ASN A 68 -6.11 7.80 5.24
C ASN A 68 -5.64 7.52 3.82
N TYR A 69 -5.65 6.25 3.45
CA TYR A 69 -5.33 5.76 2.12
C TYR A 69 -6.50 4.97 1.55
N PHE A 70 -6.54 4.89 0.23
CA PHE A 70 -7.50 4.16 -0.57
C PHE A 70 -6.77 3.07 -1.34
N PHE A 71 -7.36 1.89 -1.37
CA PHE A 71 -6.77 0.69 -1.94
C PHE A 71 -7.76 -0.02 -2.84
N ALA A 72 -7.29 -0.48 -3.99
CA ALA A 72 -8.01 -1.41 -4.85
C ALA A 72 -7.04 -2.42 -5.45
N ALA A 73 -7.56 -3.55 -5.92
CA ALA A 73 -6.78 -4.55 -6.62
C ALA A 73 -7.33 -4.78 -8.02
N THR A 74 -6.47 -5.26 -8.91
CA THR A 74 -6.84 -5.88 -10.19
C THR A 74 -6.20 -7.25 -10.27
N ALA A 75 -6.82 -8.15 -11.03
CA ALA A 75 -6.21 -9.40 -11.46
C ALA A 75 -5.58 -9.21 -12.85
N TYR A 76 -4.48 -9.91 -13.12
CA TYR A 76 -3.93 -10.01 -14.47
C TYR A 76 -3.69 -11.46 -14.86
N ASP A 77 -3.90 -11.76 -16.14
CA ASP A 77 -3.71 -13.09 -16.70
C ASP A 77 -2.28 -13.32 -17.22
N THR A 78 -1.99 -14.54 -17.65
CA THR A 78 -0.68 -14.92 -18.24
C THR A 78 -0.36 -14.20 -19.55
N SER A 79 -1.35 -13.58 -20.19
CA SER A 79 -1.20 -12.73 -21.38
C SER A 79 -1.08 -11.24 -21.03
N SER A 80 -1.00 -10.90 -19.74
CA SER A 80 -0.96 -9.53 -19.21
C SER A 80 -2.22 -8.70 -19.46
N ASN A 81 -3.37 -9.33 -19.74
CA ASN A 81 -4.64 -8.62 -19.69
C ASN A 81 -5.00 -8.36 -18.24
N GLU A 82 -5.50 -7.16 -17.96
CA GLU A 82 -5.82 -6.72 -16.61
C GLU A 82 -7.32 -6.49 -16.45
N SER A 83 -7.87 -6.93 -15.32
CA SER A 83 -9.27 -6.75 -14.98
C SER A 83 -9.61 -5.29 -14.69
N GLY A 84 -10.91 -5.01 -14.50
CA GLY A 84 -11.33 -3.81 -13.79
C GLY A 84 -10.89 -3.83 -12.32
N PHE A 85 -10.93 -2.66 -11.68
CA PHE A 85 -10.67 -2.54 -10.24
C PHE A 85 -11.70 -3.32 -9.42
N SER A 86 -11.24 -3.88 -8.30
CA SER A 86 -12.08 -4.37 -7.21
C SER A 86 -12.94 -3.25 -6.60
N ASN A 87 -13.77 -3.62 -5.62
CA ASN A 87 -14.25 -2.62 -4.67
C ASN A 87 -13.06 -1.91 -4.01
N GLU A 88 -13.22 -0.61 -3.80
CA GLU A 88 -12.23 0.18 -3.06
C GLU A 88 -12.42 -0.03 -1.56
N VAL A 89 -11.31 -0.15 -0.84
CA VAL A 89 -11.29 -0.09 0.62
C VAL A 89 -10.44 1.10 1.06
N SER A 90 -10.73 1.65 2.23
CA SER A 90 -9.92 2.72 2.80
C SER A 90 -9.52 2.40 4.22
N GLY A 91 -8.37 2.92 4.63
CA GLY A 91 -7.83 2.70 5.96
C GLY A 91 -6.79 3.75 6.31
N ALA A 92 -6.81 4.15 7.58
CA ALA A 92 -5.76 4.97 8.14
C ALA A 92 -4.52 4.11 8.41
N ALA A 93 -3.37 4.55 7.91
CA ALA A 93 -2.11 3.90 8.14
C ALA A 93 -1.60 4.26 9.54
N TRP A 94 -1.75 3.33 10.48
CA TRP A 94 -1.26 3.48 11.85
C TRP A 94 -0.01 2.65 12.06
N HIS A 95 0.86 3.07 12.99
CA HIS A 95 1.93 2.21 13.47
C HIS A 95 1.33 1.11 14.35
N VAL A 96 1.53 -0.14 13.94
CA VAL A 96 1.41 -1.29 14.84
C VAL A 96 2.69 -1.38 15.66
N THR A 97 2.79 -0.63 16.75
CA THR A 97 3.69 -1.09 17.82
C THR A 97 3.07 -2.34 18.46
N PRO A 98 3.86 -3.37 18.82
CA PRO A 98 3.34 -4.62 19.37
C PRO A 98 2.43 -4.46 20.60
N GLU A 99 2.45 -3.30 21.26
CA GLU A 99 1.61 -3.03 22.45
C GLU A 99 0.16 -2.59 22.19
N ARG A 100 -0.31 -2.39 20.95
CA ARG A 100 -1.73 -2.07 20.67
C ARG A 100 -2.33 -2.95 19.58
N VAL A 101 -2.69 -4.18 19.95
CA VAL A 101 -3.66 -4.97 19.20
C VAL A 101 -5.02 -4.28 19.33
N ALA A 102 -5.61 -3.82 18.23
CA ALA A 102 -7.00 -3.41 18.21
C ALA A 102 -7.87 -4.67 18.22
N GLU A 103 -8.32 -5.11 19.39
CA GLU A 103 -9.44 -6.04 19.48
C GLU A 103 -10.70 -5.30 18.98
N MET A 104 -11.21 -5.70 17.82
CA MET A 104 -12.60 -5.41 17.45
C MET A 104 -13.47 -6.32 18.31
N GLU A 105 -13.88 -5.83 19.49
CA GLU A 105 -15.03 -6.38 20.20
C GLU A 105 -16.27 -6.21 19.29
N LEU A 106 -16.75 -7.34 18.78
CA LEU A 106 -18.03 -7.43 18.07
C LEU A 106 -19.16 -7.08 19.04
N ARG A 107 -19.97 -6.09 18.70
CA ARG A 107 -21.36 -6.04 19.15
C ARG A 107 -22.28 -6.43 18.01
#